data_AF-A0A416JX99-F1
#
_entry.id   AF-A0A416JX99-F1
#
_cell.length_a   1.000
_cell.length_b   1.000
_cell.length_c   1.000
_cell.angle_alpha   90.00
_cell.angle_beta   90.00
_cell.angle_gamma   90.00
#
_symmetry.space_group_name_H-M   'P 1'
#
loop_
_entity.id
_entity.type
_entity.pdbx_description
1 polymer ?
#
loop_
_entity_poly.entity_id
_entity_poly.type
_entity_poly.pdbx_seq_one_letter_code
_entity_poly.pdbx_strand_id
1 'polypeptide(L)'
;MDRTPFIVYRGFRYQNLFDRMADLLSSGKEGEIIGEECREEAYACANELLELAADYGFEGNLWHCFLSFCLANHENAYSTSCEIRGDMGGTLSHMAKQDFQVFMDLFACDIRELDALTGGAPVWSELASYVPVDDGSRVFNKRVRDRIVELAVTLAGAKTVEEFQKDVTQFYREFGVGKFGLNKAFRIREDGHEAQIEPIVNVEHVYLDDIVGYELQKKKLIENTEAFIQGKAANNVLLFGDAGTGKSSSIKGILNAYYGQGLRIVEVYKHQFHALSSVLEQVQDRNYKFIIYMDDLSFEESELEYRYLKAIIEGGLGRRPKNVLIYATSNRRHLIREKFSDKRELDDELHVNDTVQEKLSLVARFGVTIYFGAPDKREFQNIVKVLAERYHVTIPEDELLLEANKWELQHGGLSGRTATQFINHLLGTKEE
;
A
#
# COMPACT_ATOMS: atom_id res chain seq x y z
N MET A 1 -1.59 -19.83 -34.25
CA MET A 1 -1.84 -18.36 -34.28
C MET A 1 -0.56 -17.64 -34.62
N ASP A 2 -0.57 -16.76 -35.63
CA ASP A 2 0.58 -15.91 -35.98
C ASP A 2 0.88 -14.98 -34.79
N ARG A 3 2.13 -14.92 -34.29
CA ARG A 3 2.55 -14.21 -33.06
C ARG A 3 1.82 -12.87 -32.91
N THR A 4 0.75 -12.84 -32.11
CA THR A 4 -0.18 -11.71 -32.13
C THR A 4 0.55 -10.47 -31.61
N PRO A 5 0.77 -9.44 -32.44
CA PRO A 5 1.64 -8.36 -32.04
C PRO A 5 0.86 -7.43 -31.12
N PHE A 6 0.92 -7.66 -29.81
CA PHE A 6 0.53 -6.65 -28.83
C PHE A 6 1.22 -5.32 -29.17
N ILE A 7 0.60 -4.17 -28.90
CA ILE A 7 1.20 -2.87 -29.14
C ILE A 7 1.51 -2.19 -27.81
N VAL A 8 0.50 -2.13 -26.95
CA VAL A 8 0.50 -1.45 -25.66
C VAL A 8 0.89 -2.40 -24.54
N TYR A 9 0.41 -3.64 -24.59
CA TYR A 9 0.62 -4.68 -23.58
C TYR A 9 1.75 -5.63 -24.01
N ARG A 10 3.00 -5.15 -23.97
CA ARG A 10 4.21 -5.93 -24.31
C ARG A 10 5.21 -5.96 -23.17
N GLY A 11 5.97 -7.05 -23.09
CA GLY A 11 7.07 -7.16 -22.13
C GLY A 11 6.56 -7.39 -20.72
N PHE A 12 5.60 -8.30 -20.57
CA PHE A 12 5.11 -8.69 -19.25
C PHE A 12 6.23 -9.31 -18.42
N ARG A 13 6.12 -9.18 -17.10
CA ARG A 13 7.00 -9.90 -16.17
C ARG A 13 7.03 -11.41 -16.44
N TYR A 14 5.90 -11.97 -16.87
CA TYR A 14 5.71 -13.39 -17.18
C TYR A 14 5.43 -13.62 -18.67
N GLN A 15 6.06 -12.83 -19.55
CA GLN A 15 5.87 -12.94 -21.01
C GLN A 15 6.16 -14.36 -21.52
N ASN A 16 7.19 -15.02 -20.98
CA ASN A 16 7.56 -16.37 -21.40
C ASN A 16 6.41 -17.38 -21.16
N LEU A 17 5.88 -17.45 -19.94
CA LEU A 17 4.73 -18.30 -19.63
C LEU A 17 3.50 -17.95 -20.47
N PHE A 18 3.24 -16.66 -20.67
CA PHE A 18 2.15 -16.18 -21.51
C PHE A 18 2.26 -16.72 -22.95
N ASP A 19 3.44 -16.55 -23.57
CA ASP A 19 3.69 -16.96 -24.95
C ASP A 19 3.55 -18.48 -25.10
N ARG A 20 4.16 -19.25 -24.19
CA ARG A 20 4.07 -20.73 -24.20
C ARG A 20 2.64 -21.23 -24.03
N MET A 21 1.86 -20.62 -23.15
CA MET A 21 0.44 -20.96 -22.97
C MET A 21 -0.40 -20.64 -24.22
N ALA A 22 -0.16 -19.49 -24.85
CA ALA A 22 -0.85 -19.10 -26.08
C ALA A 22 -0.52 -20.06 -27.25
N ASP A 23 0.73 -20.51 -27.33
CA ASP A 23 1.17 -21.51 -28.30
C ASP A 23 0.49 -22.86 -28.03
N LEU A 24 0.48 -23.35 -26.79
CA LEU A 24 -0.21 -24.61 -26.42
C LEU A 24 -1.70 -24.60 -26.77
N LEU A 25 -2.40 -23.51 -26.46
CA LEU A 25 -3.84 -23.34 -26.75
C LEU A 25 -4.13 -23.17 -28.25
N SER A 26 -3.13 -22.76 -29.03
CA SER A 26 -3.22 -22.71 -30.49
C SER A 26 -3.00 -24.09 -31.11
N SER A 27 -1.95 -24.79 -30.69
CA SER A 27 -1.58 -26.11 -31.21
C SER A 27 -2.61 -27.19 -30.88
N GLY A 28 -3.27 -27.09 -29.70
CA GLY A 28 -4.37 -27.99 -29.32
C GLY A 28 -5.59 -27.92 -30.26
N LYS A 29 -5.80 -26.79 -30.95
CA LYS A 29 -6.94 -26.60 -31.88
C LYS A 29 -6.65 -27.13 -33.29
N GLU A 30 -5.39 -27.17 -33.70
CA GLU A 30 -5.01 -27.54 -35.07
C GLU A 30 -4.85 -29.06 -35.27
N GLY A 31 -4.98 -29.85 -34.19
CA GLY A 31 -4.90 -31.32 -34.27
C GLY A 31 -3.53 -31.83 -34.72
N GLU A 32 -2.49 -31.00 -34.63
CA GLU A 32 -1.12 -31.38 -34.94
C GLU A 32 -0.61 -32.42 -33.93
N ILE A 33 0.31 -33.26 -34.40
CA ILE A 33 0.81 -34.45 -33.69
C ILE A 33 1.34 -34.05 -32.31
N ILE A 34 0.67 -34.54 -31.27
CA ILE A 34 1.06 -34.40 -29.86
C ILE A 34 2.39 -35.15 -29.66
N GLY A 35 3.50 -34.43 -29.77
CA GLY A 35 4.84 -34.93 -29.46
C GLY A 35 5.14 -34.92 -27.96
N GLU A 36 6.18 -35.66 -27.55
CA GLU A 36 6.70 -35.67 -26.17
C GLU A 36 7.07 -34.26 -25.67
N GLU A 37 7.64 -33.44 -26.55
CA GLU A 37 7.99 -32.04 -26.27
C GLU A 37 6.76 -31.18 -25.91
N CYS A 38 5.64 -31.30 -26.64
CA CYS A 38 4.40 -30.56 -26.33
C CYS A 38 3.81 -30.98 -24.98
N ARG A 39 3.98 -32.25 -24.61
CA ARG A 39 3.51 -32.78 -23.32
C ARG A 39 4.36 -32.27 -22.16
N GLU A 40 5.68 -32.27 -22.29
CA GLU A 40 6.57 -31.69 -21.28
C GLU A 40 6.30 -30.20 -21.08
N GLU A 41 6.11 -29.46 -22.18
CA GLU A 41 5.77 -28.04 -22.16
C GLU A 41 4.42 -27.75 -21.47
N ALA A 42 3.41 -28.60 -21.70
CA ALA A 42 2.14 -28.52 -21.00
C ALA A 42 2.30 -28.69 -19.48
N TYR A 43 3.08 -29.68 -19.02
CA TYR A 43 3.33 -29.85 -17.59
C TYR A 43 4.15 -28.70 -16.98
N ALA A 44 5.13 -28.17 -17.72
CA ALA A 44 5.91 -27.01 -17.28
C ALA A 44 5.01 -25.77 -17.09
N CYS A 45 4.13 -25.49 -18.06
CA CYS A 45 3.17 -24.40 -17.95
C CYS A 45 2.18 -24.61 -16.78
N ALA A 46 1.67 -25.83 -16.62
CA ALA A 46 0.78 -26.17 -15.51
C ALA A 46 1.46 -25.96 -14.14
N ASN A 47 2.73 -26.36 -13.99
CA ASN A 47 3.49 -26.13 -12.77
C ASN A 47 3.69 -24.63 -12.51
N GLU A 48 4.08 -23.84 -13.50
CA GLU A 48 4.25 -22.40 -13.32
C GLU A 48 2.94 -21.69 -12.94
N LEU A 49 1.80 -22.08 -13.52
CA LEU A 49 0.49 -21.57 -13.10
C LEU A 49 0.16 -21.93 -11.65
N LEU A 50 0.51 -23.14 -11.20
CA LEU A 50 0.33 -23.57 -9.81
C LEU A 50 1.22 -22.78 -8.84
N GLU A 51 2.49 -22.55 -9.18
CA GLU A 51 3.39 -21.73 -8.36
C GLU A 51 2.88 -20.29 -8.26
N LEU A 52 2.38 -19.71 -9.37
CA LEU A 52 1.75 -18.40 -9.35
C LEU A 52 0.46 -18.39 -8.51
N ALA A 53 -0.36 -19.43 -8.59
CA ALA A 53 -1.55 -19.56 -7.76
C ALA A 53 -1.19 -19.62 -6.27
N ALA A 54 -0.13 -20.34 -5.90
CA ALA A 54 0.35 -20.40 -4.51
C ALA A 54 0.95 -19.06 -4.03
N ASP A 55 1.72 -18.37 -4.87
CA ASP A 55 2.36 -17.10 -4.50
C ASP A 55 1.36 -15.95 -4.34
N TYR A 56 0.38 -15.87 -5.26
CA TYR A 56 -0.59 -14.79 -5.33
C TYR A 56 -1.97 -15.15 -4.76
N GLY A 57 -2.17 -16.41 -4.37
CA GLY A 57 -3.39 -16.95 -3.74
C GLY A 57 -4.60 -17.05 -4.68
N PHE A 58 -4.39 -17.30 -5.97
CA PHE A 58 -5.48 -17.39 -6.95
C PHE A 58 -6.38 -18.62 -6.72
N GLU A 59 -7.64 -18.50 -7.12
CA GLU A 59 -8.65 -19.56 -7.04
C GLU A 59 -9.56 -19.53 -8.30
N GLY A 60 -10.21 -20.65 -8.60
CA GLY A 60 -11.03 -20.81 -9.80
C GLY A 60 -10.20 -21.12 -11.04
N ASN A 61 -10.47 -20.42 -12.15
CA ASN A 61 -9.76 -20.66 -13.41
C ASN A 61 -8.40 -19.95 -13.42
N LEU A 62 -7.32 -20.71 -13.25
CA LEU A 62 -5.98 -20.14 -13.11
C LEU A 62 -5.47 -19.42 -14.36
N TRP A 63 -5.92 -19.83 -15.55
CA TRP A 63 -5.56 -19.13 -16.79
C TRP A 63 -6.21 -17.74 -16.85
N HIS A 64 -7.50 -17.65 -16.51
CA HIS A 64 -8.20 -16.37 -16.43
C HIS A 64 -7.61 -15.46 -15.34
N CYS A 65 -7.24 -16.02 -14.19
CA CYS A 65 -6.54 -15.28 -13.14
C CYS A 65 -5.18 -14.76 -13.62
N PHE A 66 -4.40 -15.60 -14.31
CA PHE A 66 -3.09 -15.21 -14.85
C PHE A 66 -3.20 -14.08 -15.88
N LEU A 67 -4.12 -14.17 -16.85
CA LEU A 67 -4.34 -13.11 -17.83
C LEU A 67 -4.78 -11.80 -17.17
N SER A 68 -5.70 -11.88 -16.21
CA SER A 68 -6.17 -10.72 -15.43
C SER A 68 -5.03 -10.09 -14.63
N PHE A 69 -4.17 -10.91 -14.05
CA PHE A 69 -2.99 -10.47 -13.33
C PHE A 69 -1.97 -9.77 -14.26
N CYS A 70 -1.74 -10.29 -15.47
CA CYS A 70 -0.92 -9.63 -16.49
C CYS A 70 -1.48 -8.23 -16.81
N LEU A 71 -2.79 -8.10 -17.00
CA LEU A 71 -3.44 -6.81 -17.24
C LEU A 71 -3.34 -5.86 -16.03
N ALA A 72 -3.58 -6.36 -14.82
CA ALA A 72 -3.61 -5.58 -13.60
C ALA A 72 -2.22 -5.11 -13.14
N ASN A 73 -1.17 -5.87 -13.45
CA ASN A 73 0.18 -5.57 -12.99
C ASN A 73 1.05 -4.86 -14.05
N HIS A 74 0.64 -4.85 -15.32
CA HIS A 74 1.44 -4.26 -16.39
C HIS A 74 1.23 -2.74 -16.51
N GLU A 75 2.21 -2.00 -16.01
CA GLU A 75 2.28 -0.55 -16.11
C GLU A 75 2.75 -0.14 -17.52
N ASN A 76 1.84 0.43 -18.30
CA ASN A 76 2.11 0.98 -19.62
C ASN A 76 1.41 2.33 -19.80
N ALA A 77 1.59 2.98 -20.94
CA ALA A 77 1.02 4.30 -21.20
C ALA A 77 -0.51 4.32 -21.04
N TYR A 78 -1.22 3.26 -21.45
CA TYR A 78 -2.68 3.21 -21.34
C TYR A 78 -3.12 3.00 -19.90
N SER A 79 -2.62 1.94 -19.24
CA SER A 79 -3.04 1.56 -17.90
C SER A 79 -2.73 2.65 -16.87
N THR A 80 -1.57 3.30 -16.96
CA THR A 80 -1.20 4.43 -16.07
C THR A 80 -2.04 5.68 -16.35
N SER A 81 -2.42 5.95 -17.60
CA SER A 81 -3.30 7.08 -17.94
C SER A 81 -4.74 6.91 -17.43
N CYS A 82 -5.19 5.66 -17.29
CA CYS A 82 -6.53 5.33 -16.82
C CYS A 82 -6.68 5.39 -15.28
N GLU A 83 -5.58 5.40 -14.53
CA GLU A 83 -5.61 5.48 -13.07
C GLU A 83 -6.44 6.68 -12.59
N ILE A 84 -7.42 6.44 -11.71
CA ILE A 84 -8.34 7.45 -11.14
C ILE A 84 -9.29 8.12 -12.16
N ARG A 85 -8.87 8.30 -13.41
CA ARG A 85 -9.60 9.05 -14.44
C ARG A 85 -10.48 8.17 -15.33
N GLY A 86 -10.14 6.89 -15.50
CA GLY A 86 -10.76 6.00 -16.49
C GLY A 86 -10.28 6.29 -17.91
N ASP A 87 -11.01 5.78 -18.91
CA ASP A 87 -10.62 5.91 -20.31
C ASP A 87 -10.73 7.37 -20.76
N MET A 88 -9.61 7.91 -21.25
CA MET A 88 -9.53 9.26 -21.82
C MET A 88 -9.75 9.27 -23.35
N GLY A 89 -9.92 8.10 -23.97
CA GLY A 89 -10.14 7.93 -25.40
C GLY A 89 -8.88 8.19 -26.23
N GLY A 90 -9.08 8.53 -27.51
CA GLY A 90 -8.00 8.86 -28.45
C GLY A 90 -7.21 7.64 -28.94
N THR A 91 -6.08 7.91 -29.60
CA THR A 91 -5.28 6.86 -30.28
C THR A 91 -4.81 5.78 -29.32
N LEU A 92 -4.43 6.14 -28.10
CA LEU A 92 -3.94 5.18 -27.11
C LEU A 92 -5.03 4.18 -26.68
N SER A 93 -6.27 4.65 -26.48
CA SER A 93 -7.42 3.78 -26.21
C SER A 93 -7.71 2.85 -27.39
N HIS A 94 -7.64 3.35 -28.63
CA HIS A 94 -7.82 2.52 -29.82
C HIS A 94 -6.73 1.44 -29.98
N MET A 95 -5.46 1.76 -29.65
CA MET A 95 -4.38 0.77 -29.69
C MET A 95 -4.53 -0.28 -28.58
N ALA A 96 -4.89 0.13 -27.36
CA ALA A 96 -5.16 -0.80 -26.26
C ALA A 96 -6.32 -1.75 -26.58
N LYS A 97 -7.36 -1.25 -27.27
CA LYS A 97 -8.49 -2.09 -27.72
C LYS A 97 -8.08 -3.23 -28.65
N GLN A 98 -7.08 -3.03 -29.52
CA GLN A 98 -6.56 -4.09 -30.37
C GLN A 98 -5.93 -5.21 -29.54
N ASP A 99 -5.15 -4.85 -28.53
CA ASP A 99 -4.56 -5.79 -27.59
C ASP A 99 -5.63 -6.51 -26.75
N PHE A 100 -6.68 -5.80 -26.33
CA PHE A 100 -7.79 -6.40 -25.59
C PHE A 100 -8.59 -7.41 -26.41
N GLN A 101 -8.65 -7.28 -27.73
CA GLN A 101 -9.23 -8.34 -28.57
C GLN A 101 -8.44 -9.65 -28.42
N VAL A 102 -7.10 -9.57 -28.40
CA VAL A 102 -6.24 -10.75 -28.20
C VAL A 102 -6.46 -11.37 -26.83
N PHE A 103 -6.52 -10.56 -25.78
CA PHE A 103 -6.86 -11.06 -24.44
C PHE A 103 -8.23 -11.72 -24.44
N MET A 104 -9.25 -11.09 -25.01
CA MET A 104 -10.60 -11.65 -25.08
C MET A 104 -10.63 -13.01 -25.81
N ASP A 105 -9.90 -13.15 -26.91
CA ASP A 105 -9.78 -14.42 -27.63
C ASP A 105 -9.10 -15.51 -26.78
N LEU A 106 -8.10 -15.13 -25.97
CA LEU A 106 -7.42 -16.03 -25.03
C LEU A 106 -8.28 -16.41 -23.83
N PHE A 107 -9.15 -15.51 -23.34
CA PHE A 107 -10.14 -15.82 -22.30
C PHE A 107 -11.18 -16.82 -22.80
N ALA A 108 -11.53 -16.76 -24.09
CA ALA A 108 -12.46 -17.69 -24.72
C ALA A 108 -11.88 -19.11 -24.92
N CYS A 109 -10.57 -19.29 -24.80
CA CYS A 109 -9.93 -20.61 -24.86
C CYS A 109 -10.23 -21.42 -23.59
N ASP A 110 -10.61 -22.68 -23.77
CA ASP A 110 -10.86 -23.62 -22.69
C ASP A 110 -9.61 -24.46 -22.41
N ILE A 111 -8.92 -24.17 -21.29
CA ILE A 111 -7.70 -24.90 -20.92
C ILE A 111 -7.95 -26.38 -20.65
N ARG A 112 -9.19 -26.82 -20.39
CA ARG A 112 -9.53 -28.24 -20.18
C ARG A 112 -9.23 -29.10 -21.41
N GLU A 113 -9.23 -28.49 -22.60
CA GLU A 113 -8.86 -29.18 -23.84
C GLU A 113 -7.41 -29.67 -23.82
N LEU A 114 -6.54 -29.04 -23.02
CA LEU A 114 -5.13 -29.41 -22.86
C LEU A 114 -4.94 -30.73 -22.10
N ASP A 115 -5.98 -31.30 -21.46
CA ASP A 115 -5.91 -32.65 -20.86
C ASP A 115 -5.64 -33.73 -21.92
N ALA A 116 -5.96 -33.46 -23.19
CA ALA A 116 -5.57 -34.33 -24.30
C ALA A 116 -4.04 -34.44 -24.45
N LEU A 117 -3.29 -33.38 -24.12
CA LEU A 117 -1.82 -33.34 -24.22
C LEU A 117 -1.14 -34.05 -23.03
N THR A 118 -1.79 -34.12 -21.88
CA THR A 118 -1.25 -34.72 -20.65
C THR A 118 -1.60 -36.21 -20.50
N GLY A 119 -2.03 -36.85 -21.59
CA GLY A 119 -2.41 -38.27 -21.59
C GLY A 119 -3.75 -38.56 -20.91
N GLY A 120 -4.65 -37.57 -20.85
CA GLY A 120 -6.00 -37.69 -20.28
C GLY A 120 -6.06 -37.61 -18.76
N ALA A 121 -4.94 -37.31 -18.09
CA ALA A 121 -4.97 -36.94 -16.68
C ALA A 121 -5.66 -35.57 -16.54
N PRO A 122 -6.57 -35.38 -15.57
CA PRO A 122 -7.40 -34.17 -15.46
C PRO A 122 -6.65 -32.95 -14.91
N VAL A 123 -5.38 -32.77 -15.27
CA VAL A 123 -4.51 -31.72 -14.73
C VAL A 123 -5.10 -30.35 -15.00
N TRP A 124 -5.45 -30.06 -16.25
CA TRP A 124 -5.98 -28.76 -16.67
C TRP A 124 -7.43 -28.58 -16.25
N SER A 125 -8.19 -29.67 -16.15
CA SER A 125 -9.51 -29.65 -15.51
C SER A 125 -9.43 -29.19 -14.05
N GLU A 126 -8.45 -29.68 -13.28
CA GLU A 126 -8.22 -29.21 -11.91
C GLU A 126 -7.75 -27.74 -11.88
N LEU A 127 -6.90 -27.30 -12.81
CA LEU A 127 -6.47 -25.89 -12.90
C LEU A 127 -7.58 -24.93 -13.35
N ALA A 128 -8.60 -25.42 -14.06
CA ALA A 128 -9.76 -24.64 -14.47
C ALA A 128 -10.75 -24.39 -13.31
N SER A 129 -10.69 -25.21 -12.26
CA SER A 129 -11.49 -25.11 -11.05
C SER A 129 -10.63 -25.26 -9.80
N TYR A 130 -9.50 -24.56 -9.76
CA TYR A 130 -8.50 -24.67 -8.71
C TYR A 130 -9.06 -24.20 -7.36
N VAL A 131 -8.86 -25.00 -6.32
CA VAL A 131 -9.23 -24.68 -4.94
C VAL A 131 -7.96 -24.67 -4.09
N PRO A 132 -7.57 -23.51 -3.52
CA PRO A 132 -6.37 -23.43 -2.68
C PRO A 132 -6.60 -24.12 -1.33
N VAL A 133 -5.50 -24.56 -0.69
CA VAL A 133 -5.53 -25.24 0.62
C VAL A 133 -5.74 -24.24 1.76
N ASP A 134 -5.23 -23.01 1.61
CA ASP A 134 -5.41 -21.91 2.55
C ASP A 134 -5.92 -20.64 1.84
N ASP A 135 -6.43 -19.68 2.61
CA ASP A 135 -6.74 -18.35 2.09
C ASP A 135 -5.51 -17.43 2.09
N GLY A 136 -4.31 -17.99 2.29
CA GLY A 136 -3.06 -17.26 2.36
C GLY A 136 -2.54 -16.90 0.98
N SER A 137 -1.85 -15.77 0.89
CA SER A 137 -1.01 -15.44 -0.26
C SER A 137 0.30 -14.89 0.29
N ARG A 138 1.42 -15.27 -0.32
CA ARG A 138 2.75 -14.84 0.11
C ARG A 138 3.07 -13.42 -0.34
N VAL A 139 2.52 -13.02 -1.49
CA VAL A 139 2.88 -11.77 -2.17
C VAL A 139 1.77 -10.72 -2.04
N PHE A 140 0.51 -11.13 -2.21
CA PHE A 140 -0.65 -10.27 -2.09
C PHE A 140 -1.37 -10.42 -0.75
N ASN A 141 -1.99 -9.34 -0.29
CA ASN A 141 -3.02 -9.46 0.73
C ASN A 141 -4.32 -9.95 0.11
N LYS A 142 -5.23 -10.46 0.96
CA LYS A 142 -6.52 -11.02 0.56
C LYS A 142 -7.30 -10.10 -0.37
N ARG A 143 -7.44 -8.82 -0.01
CA ARG A 143 -8.14 -7.82 -0.83
C ARG A 143 -7.59 -7.68 -2.25
N VAL A 144 -6.27 -7.70 -2.44
CA VAL A 144 -5.66 -7.59 -3.77
C VAL A 144 -5.94 -8.83 -4.59
N ARG A 145 -5.76 -10.00 -3.98
CA ARG A 145 -6.04 -11.30 -4.59
C ARG A 145 -7.50 -11.40 -5.02
N ASP A 146 -8.44 -11.07 -4.13
CA ASP A 146 -9.88 -11.13 -4.40
C ASP A 146 -10.26 -10.24 -5.60
N ARG A 147 -9.67 -9.05 -5.71
CA ARG A 147 -9.90 -8.14 -6.87
C ARG A 147 -9.43 -8.71 -8.19
N ILE A 148 -8.30 -9.44 -8.22
CA ILE A 148 -7.81 -10.08 -9.45
C ILE A 148 -8.73 -11.24 -9.85
N VAL A 149 -9.20 -12.01 -8.86
CA VAL A 149 -10.15 -13.10 -9.10
C VAL A 149 -11.50 -12.55 -9.59
N GLU A 150 -12.03 -11.49 -8.98
CA GLU A 150 -13.24 -10.80 -9.43
C GLU A 150 -13.08 -10.22 -10.84
N LEU A 151 -11.93 -9.64 -11.16
CA LEU A 151 -11.62 -9.17 -12.51
C LEU A 151 -11.64 -10.34 -13.51
N ALA A 152 -11.02 -11.47 -13.17
CA ALA A 152 -11.00 -12.65 -14.02
C ALA A 152 -12.40 -13.16 -14.36
N VAL A 153 -13.28 -13.24 -13.35
CA VAL A 153 -14.68 -13.63 -13.54
C VAL A 153 -15.42 -12.62 -14.41
N THR A 154 -15.21 -11.32 -14.19
CA THR A 154 -15.84 -10.24 -14.97
C THR A 154 -15.41 -10.30 -16.44
N LEU A 155 -14.11 -10.40 -16.70
CA LEU A 155 -13.54 -10.43 -18.05
C LEU A 155 -13.94 -11.68 -18.82
N ALA A 156 -14.05 -12.84 -18.16
CA ALA A 156 -14.54 -14.07 -18.77
C ALA A 156 -16.01 -13.97 -19.22
N GLY A 157 -16.80 -13.07 -18.61
CA GLY A 157 -18.20 -12.83 -18.95
C GLY A 157 -18.44 -11.79 -20.04
N ALA A 158 -17.41 -11.05 -20.47
CA ALA A 158 -17.53 -9.99 -21.47
C ALA A 158 -17.90 -10.55 -22.86
N LYS A 159 -18.87 -9.93 -23.54
CA LYS A 159 -19.37 -10.41 -24.84
C LYS A 159 -18.79 -9.68 -26.03
N THR A 160 -18.27 -8.48 -25.81
CA THR A 160 -17.59 -7.70 -26.85
C THR A 160 -16.29 -7.10 -26.30
N VAL A 161 -15.39 -6.73 -27.21
CA VAL A 161 -14.13 -6.09 -26.85
C VAL A 161 -14.34 -4.71 -26.20
N GLU A 162 -15.45 -4.02 -26.50
CA GLU A 162 -15.83 -2.78 -25.83
C GLU A 162 -16.22 -3.00 -24.37
N GLU A 163 -16.97 -4.07 -24.08
CA GLU A 163 -17.30 -4.47 -22.71
C GLU A 163 -16.02 -4.84 -21.96
N PHE A 164 -15.17 -5.69 -22.56
CA PHE A 164 -13.89 -6.09 -21.99
C PHE A 164 -13.00 -4.88 -21.67
N GLN A 165 -12.83 -3.97 -22.63
CA GLN A 165 -12.06 -2.73 -22.45
C GLN A 165 -12.63 -1.89 -21.30
N LYS A 166 -13.95 -1.74 -21.24
CA LYS A 166 -14.63 -0.98 -20.19
C LYS A 166 -14.36 -1.58 -18.81
N ASP A 167 -14.44 -2.90 -18.66
CA ASP A 167 -14.24 -3.60 -17.40
C ASP A 167 -12.78 -3.48 -16.93
N VAL A 168 -11.82 -3.70 -17.83
CA VAL A 168 -10.38 -3.46 -17.56
C VAL A 168 -10.13 -2.00 -17.15
N THR A 169 -10.74 -1.04 -17.86
CA THR A 169 -10.54 0.37 -17.55
C THR A 169 -11.19 0.78 -16.23
N GLN A 170 -12.35 0.21 -15.90
CA GLN A 170 -12.99 0.42 -14.61
C GLN A 170 -12.09 -0.11 -13.48
N PHE A 171 -11.49 -1.29 -13.66
CA PHE A 171 -10.50 -1.81 -12.73
C PHE A 171 -9.32 -0.84 -12.52
N TYR A 172 -8.72 -0.31 -13.59
CA TYR A 172 -7.63 0.67 -13.46
C TYR A 172 -8.08 1.96 -12.78
N ARG A 173 -9.32 2.40 -13.01
CA ARG A 173 -9.85 3.60 -12.37
C ARG A 173 -10.01 3.41 -10.87
N GLU A 174 -10.60 2.30 -10.45
CA GLU A 174 -10.98 2.05 -9.05
C GLU A 174 -9.81 1.53 -8.20
N PHE A 175 -8.98 0.68 -8.80
CA PHE A 175 -7.95 -0.07 -8.09
C PHE A 175 -6.55 0.28 -8.55
N GLY A 176 -6.40 0.85 -9.75
CA GLY A 176 -5.11 1.22 -10.28
C GLY A 176 -4.39 0.10 -11.01
N VAL A 177 -3.14 0.36 -11.40
CA VAL A 177 -2.26 -0.61 -12.05
C VAL A 177 -0.95 -0.78 -11.30
N GLY A 178 -0.40 -1.99 -11.36
CA GLY A 178 0.91 -2.33 -10.83
C GLY A 178 1.01 -2.16 -9.32
N LYS A 179 2.25 -2.02 -8.82
CA LYS A 179 2.49 -2.01 -7.37
C LYS A 179 1.75 -0.88 -6.66
N PHE A 180 1.65 0.29 -7.29
CA PHE A 180 0.98 1.46 -6.71
C PHE A 180 -0.53 1.36 -6.74
N GLY A 181 -1.15 0.73 -7.74
CA GLY A 181 -2.58 0.46 -7.71
C GLY A 181 -2.93 -0.53 -6.60
N LEU A 182 -2.27 -1.68 -6.65
CA LEU A 182 -2.64 -2.84 -5.84
C LEU A 182 -2.32 -2.66 -4.35
N ASN A 183 -1.34 -1.83 -3.97
CA ASN A 183 -0.93 -1.69 -2.58
C ASN A 183 -1.19 -0.28 -2.03
N LYS A 184 -1.47 -0.19 -0.72
CA LYS A 184 -1.76 1.09 -0.04
C LYS A 184 -0.53 1.71 0.62
N ALA A 185 0.38 0.89 1.14
CA ALA A 185 1.57 1.32 1.85
C ALA A 185 2.84 0.73 1.24
N PHE A 186 3.92 1.48 1.32
CA PHE A 186 5.22 1.14 0.77
C PHE A 186 6.34 1.49 1.75
N ARG A 187 7.49 0.84 1.57
CA ARG A 187 8.75 1.17 2.23
C ARG A 187 9.85 1.37 1.18
N ILE A 188 10.93 2.00 1.57
CA ILE A 188 12.14 2.08 0.74
C ILE A 188 13.06 0.91 1.06
N ARG A 189 13.51 0.22 0.01
CA ARG A 189 14.64 -0.71 0.05
C ARG A 189 15.79 -0.11 -0.74
N GLU A 190 16.97 -0.05 -0.15
CA GLU A 190 18.18 0.41 -0.82
C GLU A 190 18.92 -0.80 -1.40
N ASP A 191 19.05 -0.86 -2.72
CA ASP A 191 19.88 -1.82 -3.45
C ASP A 191 21.04 -1.06 -4.10
N GLY A 192 22.11 -0.86 -3.33
CA GLY A 192 23.33 -0.19 -3.80
C GLY A 192 23.10 1.28 -4.17
N HIS A 193 22.83 1.56 -5.45
CA HIS A 193 22.83 2.90 -6.04
C HIS A 193 21.43 3.52 -6.21
N GLU A 194 20.35 2.73 -6.19
CA GLU A 194 18.99 3.25 -6.37
C GLU A 194 18.03 2.77 -5.27
N ALA A 195 17.19 3.70 -4.82
CA ALA A 195 16.16 3.42 -3.84
C ALA A 195 14.94 2.80 -4.54
N GLN A 196 14.51 1.63 -4.10
CA GLN A 196 13.33 0.96 -4.65
C GLN A 196 12.15 1.09 -3.70
N ILE A 197 11.00 1.50 -4.24
CA ILE A 197 9.74 1.53 -3.50
C ILE A 197 9.08 0.15 -3.55
N GLU A 198 8.98 -0.51 -2.39
CA GLU A 198 8.39 -1.85 -2.24
C GLU A 198 7.07 -1.81 -1.47
N PRO A 199 6.07 -2.64 -1.84
CA PRO A 199 4.83 -2.73 -1.11
C PRO A 199 5.03 -3.37 0.28
N ILE A 200 4.29 -2.88 1.26
CA ILE A 200 4.15 -3.53 2.57
C ILE A 200 2.91 -4.43 2.47
N VAL A 201 3.11 -5.75 2.45
CA VAL A 201 2.03 -6.73 2.23
C VAL A 201 1.05 -6.78 3.39
N ASN A 202 1.57 -6.78 4.63
CA ASN A 202 0.75 -6.85 5.84
C ASN A 202 0.70 -5.49 6.54
N VAL A 203 -0.36 -4.73 6.28
CA VAL A 203 -0.59 -3.42 6.88
C VAL A 203 -1.77 -3.50 7.83
N GLU A 204 -1.52 -3.17 9.10
CA GLU A 204 -2.54 -3.08 10.14
C GLU A 204 -3.74 -2.23 9.71
N HIS A 205 -4.94 -2.78 9.86
CA HIS A 205 -6.20 -2.11 9.56
C HIS A 205 -6.64 -1.27 10.76
N VAL A 206 -6.16 -0.02 10.80
CA VAL A 206 -6.57 0.98 11.78
C VAL A 206 -7.59 1.93 11.16
N TYR A 207 -8.71 2.16 11.82
CA TYR A 207 -9.69 3.18 11.45
C TYR A 207 -9.54 4.41 12.33
N LEU A 208 -9.92 5.59 11.81
CA LEU A 208 -9.87 6.82 12.63
C LEU A 208 -10.83 6.77 13.83
N ASP A 209 -11.92 6.02 13.69
CA ASP A 209 -12.89 5.76 14.75
C ASP A 209 -12.34 4.79 15.82
N ASP A 210 -11.27 4.05 15.50
CA ASP A 210 -10.59 3.24 16.51
C ASP A 210 -9.86 4.09 17.55
N ILE A 211 -9.52 5.33 17.18
CA ILE A 211 -8.81 6.30 18.01
C ILE A 211 -9.85 7.11 18.76
N VAL A 212 -10.07 6.72 20.02
CA VAL A 212 -11.05 7.36 20.90
C VAL A 212 -10.56 8.74 21.32
N GLY A 213 -11.41 9.76 21.11
CA GLY A 213 -11.08 11.15 21.37
C GLY A 213 -10.26 11.80 20.25
N TYR A 214 -9.53 12.87 20.59
CA TYR A 214 -8.71 13.64 19.64
C TYR A 214 -9.47 14.16 18.40
N GLU A 215 -10.77 14.45 18.53
CA GLU A 215 -11.64 14.82 17.40
C GLU A 215 -11.14 16.06 16.64
N LEU A 216 -10.63 17.06 17.36
CA LEU A 216 -10.07 18.26 16.74
C LEU A 216 -8.81 17.94 15.93
N GLN A 217 -7.96 17.06 16.45
CA GLN A 217 -6.73 16.63 15.80
C GLN A 217 -7.05 15.80 14.54
N LYS A 218 -7.95 14.82 14.66
CA LYS A 218 -8.45 14.01 13.55
C LYS A 218 -9.05 14.89 12.46
N LYS A 219 -9.91 15.83 12.83
CA LYS A 219 -10.54 16.77 11.89
C LYS A 219 -9.52 17.60 11.10
N LYS A 220 -8.53 18.19 11.76
CA LYS A 220 -7.46 18.96 11.08
C LYS A 220 -6.67 18.10 10.08
N LEU A 221 -6.36 16.86 10.46
CA LEU A 221 -5.64 15.93 9.60
C LEU A 221 -6.47 15.50 8.38
N ILE A 222 -7.75 15.21 8.60
CA ILE A 222 -8.76 14.89 7.57
C ILE A 222 -8.87 16.05 6.57
N GLU A 223 -9.18 17.26 7.04
CA GLU A 223 -9.41 18.42 6.18
C GLU A 223 -8.21 18.71 5.25
N ASN A 224 -6.99 18.63 5.79
CA ASN A 224 -5.76 18.83 4.99
C ASN A 224 -5.55 17.69 3.98
N THR A 225 -5.86 16.44 4.35
CA THR A 225 -5.71 15.28 3.46
C THR A 225 -6.77 15.28 2.35
N GLU A 226 -8.02 15.64 2.65
CA GLU A 226 -9.08 15.78 1.66
C GLU A 226 -8.77 16.87 0.64
N ALA A 227 -8.25 18.02 1.11
CA ALA A 227 -7.78 19.07 0.21
C ALA A 227 -6.71 18.53 -0.76
N PHE A 228 -5.74 17.76 -0.25
CA PHE A 228 -4.69 17.15 -1.07
C PHE A 228 -5.23 16.16 -2.10
N ILE A 229 -6.14 15.28 -1.69
CA ILE A 229 -6.78 14.28 -2.56
C ILE A 229 -7.54 14.96 -3.69
N GLN A 230 -8.29 16.01 -3.37
CA GLN A 230 -9.04 16.81 -4.33
C GLN A 230 -8.15 17.71 -5.22
N GLY A 231 -6.82 17.63 -5.08
CA GLY A 231 -5.87 18.44 -5.86
C GLY A 231 -5.84 19.93 -5.47
N LYS A 232 -6.43 20.29 -4.32
CA LYS A 232 -6.35 21.62 -3.74
C LYS A 232 -4.99 21.81 -3.04
N ALA A 233 -4.66 23.05 -2.72
CA ALA A 233 -3.48 23.36 -1.91
C ALA A 233 -3.61 22.72 -0.52
N ALA A 234 -2.55 22.01 -0.10
CA ALA A 234 -2.48 21.32 1.18
C ALA A 234 -1.04 21.36 1.71
N ASN A 235 -0.90 21.22 3.02
CA ASN A 235 0.36 21.43 3.73
C ASN A 235 1.01 20.12 4.17
N ASN A 236 2.33 20.15 4.32
CA ASN A 236 3.04 19.12 5.08
C ASN A 236 2.57 19.16 6.54
N VAL A 237 2.44 17.98 7.14
CA VAL A 237 1.85 17.84 8.48
C VAL A 237 2.87 17.29 9.47
N LEU A 238 2.98 17.91 10.65
CA LEU A 238 3.72 17.40 11.78
C LEU A 238 2.75 17.10 12.94
N LEU A 239 2.66 15.82 13.33
CA LEU A 239 1.93 15.37 14.51
C LEU A 239 2.92 15.24 15.65
N PHE A 240 2.77 15.99 16.73
CA PHE A 240 3.73 15.98 17.83
C PHE A 240 3.04 15.86 19.18
N GLY A 241 3.76 15.36 20.18
CA GLY A 241 3.26 15.24 21.55
C GLY A 241 3.56 13.88 22.15
N ASP A 242 2.81 13.50 23.18
CA ASP A 242 3.17 12.41 24.07
C ASP A 242 3.07 11.04 23.37
N ALA A 243 3.90 10.09 23.77
CA ALA A 243 3.90 8.75 23.17
C ALA A 243 2.59 8.00 23.49
N GLY A 244 2.16 7.11 22.60
CA GLY A 244 0.97 6.28 22.85
C GLY A 244 -0.38 6.99 22.73
N THR A 245 -0.41 8.23 22.22
CA THR A 245 -1.62 9.06 22.02
C THR A 245 -2.33 8.85 20.67
N GLY A 246 -1.80 7.97 19.80
CA GLY A 246 -2.44 7.64 18.52
C GLY A 246 -1.98 8.46 17.30
N LYS A 247 -0.83 9.15 17.37
CA LYS A 247 -0.24 9.89 16.22
C LYS A 247 -0.06 9.00 14.99
N SER A 248 0.73 7.93 15.10
CA SER A 248 0.99 7.00 13.98
C SER A 248 -0.26 6.23 13.57
N SER A 249 -1.14 5.89 14.53
CA SER A 249 -2.45 5.29 14.27
C SER A 249 -3.35 6.21 13.43
N SER A 250 -3.30 7.54 13.66
CA SER A 250 -4.08 8.51 12.88
C SER A 250 -3.64 8.54 11.42
N ILE A 251 -2.35 8.41 11.16
CA ILE A 251 -1.79 8.34 9.81
C ILE A 251 -2.22 7.05 9.10
N LYS A 252 -2.17 5.91 9.79
CA LYS A 252 -2.69 4.63 9.28
C LYS A 252 -4.20 4.70 9.01
N GLY A 253 -4.95 5.37 9.89
CA GLY A 253 -6.38 5.64 9.73
C GLY A 253 -6.70 6.44 8.47
N ILE A 254 -5.95 7.51 8.23
CA ILE A 254 -6.04 8.32 7.01
C ILE A 254 -5.78 7.48 5.76
N LEU A 255 -4.72 6.65 5.77
CA LEU A 255 -4.45 5.76 4.63
C LEU A 255 -5.62 4.83 4.35
N ASN A 256 -6.19 4.21 5.38
CA ASN A 256 -7.32 3.29 5.21
C ASN A 256 -8.58 4.01 4.71
N ALA A 257 -8.87 5.21 5.23
CA ALA A 257 -10.02 6.00 4.82
C ALA A 257 -9.96 6.45 3.35
N TYR A 258 -8.77 6.79 2.86
CA TYR A 258 -8.60 7.42 1.55
C TYR A 258 -7.87 6.59 0.49
N TYR A 259 -7.48 5.35 0.79
CA TYR A 259 -6.86 4.45 -0.18
C TYR A 259 -7.69 4.29 -1.46
N GLY A 260 -9.01 4.16 -1.33
CA GLY A 260 -9.94 4.06 -2.46
C GLY A 260 -10.04 5.34 -3.32
N GLN A 261 -9.53 6.47 -2.82
CA GLN A 261 -9.47 7.74 -3.55
C GLN A 261 -8.07 8.03 -4.10
N GLY A 262 -7.21 7.00 -4.14
CA GLY A 262 -5.86 7.11 -4.71
C GLY A 262 -4.78 7.57 -3.72
N LEU A 263 -5.05 7.60 -2.41
CA LEU A 263 -4.01 7.91 -1.41
C LEU A 263 -3.07 6.71 -1.20
N ARG A 264 -1.76 6.97 -1.16
CA ARG A 264 -0.69 6.01 -0.88
C ARG A 264 0.27 6.58 0.15
N ILE A 265 0.84 5.73 0.99
CA ILE A 265 1.90 6.12 1.94
C ILE A 265 3.20 5.41 1.60
N VAL A 266 4.30 6.17 1.57
CA VAL A 266 5.66 5.62 1.52
C VAL A 266 6.32 5.93 2.86
N GLU A 267 6.60 4.91 3.66
CA GLU A 267 7.33 5.02 4.92
C GLU A 267 8.83 5.19 4.65
N VAL A 268 9.43 6.16 5.32
CA VAL A 268 10.84 6.54 5.17
C VAL A 268 11.48 6.70 6.54
N TYR A 269 12.57 5.99 6.76
CA TYR A 269 13.39 6.14 7.96
C TYR A 269 14.44 7.24 7.81
N LYS A 270 14.94 7.77 8.93
CA LYS A 270 15.89 8.91 8.94
C LYS A 270 17.14 8.67 8.09
N HIS A 271 17.74 7.48 8.20
CA HIS A 271 18.93 7.11 7.43
C HIS A 271 18.69 7.09 5.91
N GLN A 272 17.43 6.96 5.47
CA GLN A 272 17.02 6.90 4.07
C GLN A 272 16.66 8.27 3.50
N PHE A 273 16.88 9.38 4.22
CA PHE A 273 16.51 10.71 3.72
C PHE A 273 17.30 11.11 2.46
N HIS A 274 18.49 10.55 2.27
CA HIS A 274 19.28 10.73 1.05
C HIS A 274 18.58 10.15 -0.20
N ALA A 275 17.74 9.13 -0.03
CA ALA A 275 16.99 8.47 -1.10
C ALA A 275 15.71 9.21 -1.51
N LEU A 276 15.28 10.23 -0.76
CA LEU A 276 13.99 10.90 -1.00
C LEU A 276 13.87 11.50 -2.41
N SER A 277 14.95 12.02 -3.00
CA SER A 277 14.91 12.55 -4.37
C SER A 277 14.52 11.47 -5.39
N SER A 278 15.13 10.29 -5.30
CA SER A 278 14.81 9.14 -6.16
C SER A 278 13.38 8.65 -5.96
N VAL A 279 12.88 8.69 -4.72
CA VAL A 279 11.48 8.36 -4.40
C VAL A 279 10.52 9.35 -5.04
N LEU A 280 10.81 10.66 -4.98
CA LEU A 280 9.98 11.69 -5.60
C LEU A 280 9.91 11.53 -7.12
N GLU A 281 11.03 11.20 -7.76
CA GLU A 281 11.11 10.95 -9.20
C GLU A 281 10.26 9.75 -9.64
N GLN A 282 10.25 8.66 -8.86
CA GLN A 282 9.44 7.47 -9.15
C GLN A 282 7.94 7.70 -9.05
N VAL A 283 7.49 8.66 -8.23
CA VAL A 283 6.05 8.88 -7.98
C VAL A 283 5.47 10.07 -8.72
N GLN A 284 6.29 10.96 -9.29
CA GLN A 284 5.84 12.25 -9.83
C GLN A 284 4.81 12.15 -10.97
N ASP A 285 4.93 11.12 -11.82
CA ASP A 285 4.10 10.95 -13.02
C ASP A 285 2.87 10.06 -12.79
N ARG A 286 2.60 9.70 -11.54
CA ARG A 286 1.43 8.86 -11.19
C ARG A 286 0.22 9.71 -10.81
N ASN A 287 -0.97 9.19 -11.13
CA ASN A 287 -2.24 9.85 -10.83
C ASN A 287 -2.67 9.72 -9.35
N TYR A 288 -1.96 8.91 -8.56
CA TYR A 288 -2.17 8.81 -7.11
C TYR A 288 -1.67 10.03 -6.35
N LYS A 289 -2.04 10.08 -5.07
CA LYS A 289 -1.52 11.04 -4.10
C LYS A 289 -0.65 10.30 -3.09
N PHE A 290 0.57 10.76 -2.90
CA PHE A 290 1.55 10.14 -2.02
C PHE A 290 1.78 10.99 -0.79
N ILE A 291 1.73 10.36 0.37
CA ILE A 291 2.26 10.90 1.62
C ILE A 291 3.56 10.16 1.89
N ILE A 292 4.67 10.92 1.91
CA ILE A 292 5.93 10.43 2.47
C ILE A 292 5.82 10.53 3.98
N TYR A 293 5.80 9.38 4.64
CA TYR A 293 5.58 9.27 6.08
C TYR A 293 6.88 9.00 6.82
N MET A 294 7.13 9.77 7.88
CA MET A 294 8.26 9.57 8.79
C MET A 294 7.76 9.39 10.21
N ASP A 295 8.02 8.22 10.80
CA ASP A 295 7.70 7.97 12.20
C ASP A 295 8.82 8.48 13.11
N ASP A 296 8.43 9.10 14.22
CA ASP A 296 9.30 9.65 15.27
C ASP A 296 10.48 10.49 14.76
N LEU A 297 10.15 11.48 13.91
CA LEU A 297 11.05 12.55 13.53
C LEU A 297 11.56 13.23 14.79
N SER A 298 12.87 13.20 14.98
CA SER A 298 13.58 13.84 16.07
C SER A 298 15.05 13.86 15.68
N PHE A 299 15.75 14.94 15.97
CA PHE A 299 17.14 15.10 15.56
C PHE A 299 18.05 15.23 16.76
N GLU A 300 19.17 14.53 16.73
CA GLU A 300 20.30 14.81 17.63
C GLU A 300 21.13 15.97 17.10
N GLU A 301 21.97 16.60 17.94
CA GLU A 301 22.76 17.78 17.56
C GLU A 301 23.65 17.53 16.34
N SER A 302 24.35 16.40 16.29
CA SER A 302 25.28 16.02 15.22
C SER A 302 24.63 15.39 13.98
N GLU A 303 23.31 15.20 13.98
CA GLU A 303 22.59 14.56 12.88
C GLU A 303 22.46 15.54 11.70
N LEU A 304 22.89 15.14 10.50
CA LEU A 304 22.93 15.98 9.29
C LEU A 304 21.76 15.68 8.33
N GLU A 305 21.05 14.58 8.58
CA GLU A 305 19.99 14.02 7.76
C GLU A 305 18.85 15.03 7.54
N TYR A 306 18.60 15.91 8.52
CA TYR A 306 17.59 16.97 8.42
C TYR A 306 17.82 17.92 7.23
N ARG A 307 19.06 18.06 6.74
CA ARG A 307 19.40 18.93 5.60
C ARG A 307 18.78 18.42 4.29
N TYR A 308 18.75 17.10 4.08
CA TYR A 308 18.07 16.49 2.93
C TYR A 308 16.58 16.79 2.96
N LEU A 309 15.95 16.59 4.12
CA LEU A 309 14.53 16.86 4.30
C LEU A 309 14.20 18.34 4.10
N LYS A 310 15.02 19.24 4.64
CA LYS A 310 14.87 20.69 4.47
C LYS A 310 14.95 21.08 3.00
N ALA A 311 15.97 20.60 2.28
CA ALA A 311 16.13 20.91 0.85
C ALA A 311 14.91 20.47 0.01
N ILE A 312 14.30 19.34 0.35
CA ILE A 312 13.10 18.84 -0.34
C ILE A 312 11.86 19.67 -0.01
N ILE A 313 11.68 20.07 1.25
CA ILE A 313 10.53 20.87 1.65
C ILE A 313 10.63 22.31 1.13
N GLU A 314 11.83 22.89 1.14
CA GLU A 314 12.09 24.25 0.63
C GLU A 314 12.05 24.30 -0.89
N GLY A 315 12.14 23.14 -1.55
CA GLY A 315 12.17 23.05 -3.00
C GLY A 315 13.48 23.59 -3.53
N GLY A 316 14.54 22.79 -3.42
CA GLY A 316 15.83 23.04 -4.09
C GLY A 316 15.68 23.16 -5.62
N LEU A 317 16.70 22.78 -6.39
CA LEU A 317 16.67 22.96 -7.86
C LEU A 317 15.51 22.22 -8.55
N GLY A 318 14.97 21.16 -7.95
CA GLY A 318 13.79 20.43 -8.42
C GLY A 318 12.49 20.90 -7.74
N ARG A 319 11.43 21.08 -8.54
CA ARG A 319 10.08 21.39 -8.01
C ARG A 319 9.48 20.12 -7.39
N ARG A 320 9.04 20.19 -6.14
CA ARG A 320 8.32 19.08 -5.50
C ARG A 320 7.11 18.66 -6.35
N PRO A 321 6.89 17.35 -6.58
CA PRO A 321 5.70 16.87 -7.28
C PRO A 321 4.42 17.34 -6.59
N LYS A 322 3.43 17.77 -7.39
CA LYS A 322 2.12 18.25 -6.90
C LYS A 322 1.30 17.15 -6.24
N ASN A 323 1.65 15.90 -6.48
CA ASN A 323 1.00 14.71 -5.97
C ASN A 323 1.72 14.13 -4.73
N VAL A 324 2.65 14.86 -4.11
CA VAL A 324 3.35 14.43 -2.89
C VAL A 324 3.15 15.42 -1.74
N LEU A 325 2.93 14.91 -0.53
CA LEU A 325 3.05 15.62 0.75
C LEU A 325 3.95 14.87 1.72
N ILE A 326 4.44 15.59 2.74
CA ILE A 326 5.28 15.02 3.80
C ILE A 326 4.54 15.07 5.12
N TYR A 327 4.33 13.91 5.74
CA TYR A 327 3.71 13.77 7.06
C TYR A 327 4.73 13.15 8.02
N ALA A 328 4.86 13.72 9.20
CA ALA A 328 5.78 13.21 10.21
C ALA A 328 5.12 13.13 11.59
N THR A 329 5.51 12.14 12.40
CA THR A 329 5.20 12.13 13.84
C THR A 329 6.44 12.51 14.64
N SER A 330 6.26 13.04 15.85
CA SER A 330 7.35 13.22 16.82
C SER A 330 6.87 12.99 18.24
N ASN A 331 7.64 12.25 19.03
CA ASN A 331 7.39 12.12 20.46
C ASN A 331 7.94 13.30 21.27
N ARG A 332 8.66 14.22 20.64
CA ARG A 332 9.23 15.40 21.29
C ARG A 332 8.43 16.64 20.93
N ARG A 333 8.16 17.51 21.92
CA ARG A 333 7.55 18.83 21.68
C ARG A 333 8.48 19.73 20.85
N HIS A 334 9.78 19.60 21.07
CA HIS A 334 10.81 20.20 20.25
C HIS A 334 11.53 19.08 19.48
N LEU A 335 11.59 19.18 18.16
CA LEU A 335 12.24 18.17 17.31
C LEU A 335 13.74 17.99 17.62
N ILE A 336 14.34 18.91 18.40
CA ILE A 336 15.75 18.95 18.77
C ILE A 336 15.89 18.64 20.26
N ARG A 337 16.85 17.79 20.62
CA ARG A 337 17.24 17.59 22.02
C ARG A 337 18.38 18.54 22.35
N GLU A 338 18.12 19.53 23.19
CA GLU A 338 19.16 20.38 23.77
C GLU A 338 19.90 19.57 24.84
N LYS A 339 21.21 19.34 24.65
CA LYS A 339 22.06 18.94 25.77
C LYS A 339 22.49 20.20 26.49
N PHE A 340 21.88 20.49 27.64
CA PHE A 340 22.46 21.43 28.60
C PHE A 340 23.69 20.75 29.24
N SER A 341 24.82 20.74 28.54
CA SER A 341 26.11 20.49 29.18
C SER A 341 26.58 21.74 29.88
N ASP A 342 26.74 21.61 31.19
CA ASP A 342 27.24 22.62 32.10
C ASP A 342 28.65 23.08 31.67
N LYS A 343 28.76 24.35 31.25
CA LYS A 343 29.98 25.18 31.15
C LYS A 343 31.19 24.63 30.37
N ARG A 344 31.41 25.21 29.18
CA ARG A 344 32.63 25.90 28.70
C ARG A 344 32.82 25.70 27.19
N GLU A 345 32.51 26.73 26.40
CA GLU A 345 33.30 27.31 25.29
C GLU A 345 32.37 28.18 24.42
N LEU A 346 32.63 29.50 24.36
CA LEU A 346 31.78 30.49 23.68
C LEU A 346 31.69 30.30 22.16
N ASP A 347 32.65 29.60 21.54
CA ASP A 347 32.64 29.29 20.10
C ASP A 347 31.73 28.08 19.77
N ASP A 348 31.67 27.08 20.65
CA ASP A 348 30.75 25.93 20.51
C ASP A 348 29.30 26.37 20.72
N GLU A 349 29.03 27.32 21.62
CA GLU A 349 27.68 27.87 21.85
C GLU A 349 27.10 28.58 20.62
N LEU A 350 27.93 29.24 19.80
CA LEU A 350 27.50 29.87 18.55
C LEU A 350 27.09 28.83 17.50
N HIS A 351 27.91 27.80 17.29
CA HIS A 351 27.62 26.73 16.35
C HIS A 351 26.42 25.86 16.77
N VAL A 352 26.23 25.64 18.07
CA VAL A 352 25.04 24.96 18.61
C VAL A 352 23.77 25.78 18.35
N ASN A 353 23.80 27.09 18.58
CA ASN A 353 22.66 27.96 18.31
C ASN A 353 22.29 28.01 16.81
N ASP A 354 23.28 28.06 15.92
CA ASP A 354 23.05 28.01 14.47
C ASP A 354 22.38 26.70 14.05
N THR A 355 22.88 25.57 14.57
CA THR A 355 22.32 24.24 14.29
C THR A 355 20.88 24.10 14.80
N VAL A 356 20.59 24.69 15.96
CA VAL A 356 19.23 24.74 16.53
C VAL A 356 18.30 25.59 15.65
N GLN A 357 18.74 26.77 15.21
CA GLN A 357 17.95 27.62 14.31
C GLN A 357 17.70 26.95 12.95
N GLU A 358 18.69 26.26 12.38
CA GLU A 358 18.51 25.50 11.13
C GLU A 358 17.43 24.42 11.28
N LYS A 359 17.41 23.69 12.40
CA LYS A 359 16.40 22.66 12.66
C LYS A 359 15.02 23.25 12.99
N LEU A 360 14.95 24.37 13.72
CA LEU A 360 13.69 25.10 13.93
C LEU A 360 13.10 25.61 12.61
N SER A 361 13.96 26.05 11.68
CA SER A 361 13.53 26.48 10.35
C SER A 361 12.87 25.36 9.56
N LEU A 362 13.31 24.11 9.73
CA LEU A 362 12.66 22.92 9.15
C LEU A 362 11.26 22.71 9.74
N VAL A 363 11.10 22.81 11.06
CA VAL A 363 9.80 22.65 11.73
C VAL A 363 8.79 23.67 11.21
N ALA A 364 9.22 24.92 11.02
CA ALA A 364 8.38 25.99 10.51
C ALA A 364 7.86 25.73 9.08
N ARG A 365 8.42 24.78 8.33
CA ARG A 365 7.94 24.40 6.99
C ARG A 365 6.80 23.39 7.00
N PHE A 366 6.46 22.83 8.16
CA PHE A 366 5.23 22.06 8.31
C PHE A 366 4.07 23.05 8.51
N GLY A 367 3.35 23.33 7.41
CA GLY A 367 2.25 24.29 7.41
C GLY A 367 1.07 23.88 8.30
N VAL A 368 0.98 22.61 8.70
CA VAL A 368 0.02 22.14 9.69
C VAL A 368 0.76 21.40 10.80
N THR A 369 0.60 21.87 12.03
CA THR A 369 1.13 21.23 13.24
C THR A 369 -0.03 20.81 14.15
N ILE A 370 -0.05 19.55 14.56
CA ILE A 370 -1.15 18.96 15.33
C ILE A 370 -0.60 18.37 16.64
N TYR A 371 -1.04 18.93 17.76
CA TYR A 371 -0.62 18.48 19.09
C TYR A 371 -1.51 17.34 19.61
N PHE A 372 -0.88 16.22 19.94
CA PHE A 372 -1.46 15.06 20.61
C PHE A 372 -0.91 14.95 22.04
N GLY A 373 -1.61 15.57 22.99
CA GLY A 373 -1.28 15.48 24.41
C GLY A 373 -1.76 14.18 25.05
N ALA A 374 -1.11 13.78 26.14
CA ALA A 374 -1.62 12.71 27.00
C ALA A 374 -3.06 13.03 27.45
N PRO A 375 -3.97 12.04 27.42
CA PRO A 375 -5.35 12.24 27.85
C PRO A 375 -5.40 12.58 29.33
N ASP A 376 -6.36 13.41 29.72
CA ASP A 376 -6.69 13.58 31.13
C ASP A 376 -7.35 12.31 31.71
N LYS A 377 -7.57 12.28 33.03
CA LYS A 377 -8.15 11.11 33.68
C LYS A 377 -9.53 10.74 33.14
N ARG A 378 -10.38 11.71 32.81
CA ARG A 378 -11.74 11.46 32.28
C ARG A 378 -11.66 10.95 30.85
N GLU A 379 -10.78 11.53 30.03
CA GLU A 379 -10.52 11.07 28.67
C GLU A 379 -9.96 9.64 28.68
N PHE A 380 -9.01 9.32 29.55
CA PHE A 380 -8.46 7.97 29.69
C PHE A 380 -9.53 6.96 30.11
N GLN A 381 -10.36 7.29 31.10
CA GLN A 381 -11.48 6.43 31.50
C GLN A 381 -12.45 6.20 30.34
N ASN A 382 -12.73 7.22 29.52
CA ASN A 382 -13.55 7.07 28.33
C ASN A 382 -12.90 6.14 27.29
N ILE A 383 -11.60 6.26 27.06
CA ILE A 383 -10.85 5.35 26.18
C ILE A 383 -10.99 3.90 26.66
N VAL A 384 -10.79 3.66 27.96
CA VAL A 384 -10.91 2.32 28.56
C VAL A 384 -12.32 1.75 28.37
N LYS A 385 -13.37 2.54 28.63
CA LYS A 385 -14.76 2.10 28.44
C LYS A 385 -15.06 1.70 27.00
N VAL A 386 -14.72 2.57 26.05
CA VAL A 386 -14.99 2.32 24.62
C VAL A 386 -14.21 1.09 24.14
N LEU A 387 -12.97 0.90 24.58
CA LEU A 387 -12.21 -0.30 24.26
C LEU A 387 -12.81 -1.56 24.91
N ALA A 388 -13.21 -1.50 26.18
CA ALA A 388 -13.85 -2.61 26.87
C ALA A 388 -15.15 -3.05 26.17
N GLU A 389 -15.98 -2.09 25.75
CA GLU A 389 -17.19 -2.36 24.98
C GLU A 389 -16.87 -3.00 23.63
N ARG A 390 -15.89 -2.44 22.90
CA ARG A 390 -15.43 -2.94 21.58
C ARG A 390 -14.94 -4.39 21.65
N TYR A 391 -14.23 -4.74 22.72
CA TYR A 391 -13.67 -6.08 22.93
C TYR A 391 -14.55 -6.98 23.81
N HIS A 392 -15.82 -6.59 24.05
CA HIS A 392 -16.79 -7.35 24.82
C HIS A 392 -16.28 -7.80 26.21
N VAL A 393 -15.56 -6.91 26.89
CA VAL A 393 -15.10 -7.13 28.27
C VAL A 393 -16.29 -6.98 29.23
N THR A 394 -16.61 -8.06 29.93
CA THR A 394 -17.79 -8.23 30.78
C THR A 394 -17.50 -7.95 32.27
N ILE A 395 -16.79 -6.85 32.57
CA ILE A 395 -16.48 -6.44 33.95
C ILE A 395 -17.36 -5.23 34.30
N PRO A 396 -17.92 -5.13 35.53
CA PRO A 396 -18.63 -3.93 35.96
C PRO A 396 -17.78 -2.66 35.77
N GLU A 397 -18.41 -1.57 35.32
CA GLU A 397 -17.68 -0.34 34.95
C GLU A 397 -16.80 0.19 36.08
N ASP A 398 -17.31 0.22 37.32
CA ASP A 398 -16.56 0.72 38.48
C ASP A 398 -15.29 -0.11 38.74
N GLU A 399 -15.38 -1.43 38.61
CA GLU A 399 -14.26 -2.36 38.76
C GLU A 399 -13.26 -2.21 37.61
N LEU A 400 -13.76 -2.12 36.37
CA LEU A 400 -12.94 -1.90 35.18
C LEU A 400 -12.10 -0.62 35.31
N LEU A 401 -12.72 0.50 35.70
CA LEU A 401 -12.02 1.77 35.86
C LEU A 401 -11.04 1.75 37.03
N LEU A 402 -11.37 1.03 38.11
CA LEU A 402 -10.48 0.88 39.26
C LEU A 402 -9.22 0.09 38.90
N GLU A 403 -9.36 -1.03 38.20
CA GLU A 403 -8.23 -1.82 37.71
C GLU A 403 -7.42 -1.07 36.64
N ALA A 404 -8.08 -0.31 35.76
CA ALA A 404 -7.38 0.54 34.78
C ALA A 404 -6.51 1.61 35.45
N ASN A 405 -7.00 2.23 36.53
CA ASN A 405 -6.21 3.19 37.31
C ASN A 405 -5.02 2.53 38.01
N LYS A 406 -5.13 1.27 38.45
CA LYS A 406 -3.98 0.53 39.00
C LYS A 406 -2.96 0.21 37.91
N TRP A 407 -3.45 -0.19 36.74
CA TRP A 407 -2.62 -0.55 35.60
C TRP A 407 -1.77 0.62 35.10
N GLU A 408 -2.37 1.81 34.92
CA GLU A 408 -1.66 2.98 34.38
C GLU A 408 -0.50 3.44 35.27
N LEU A 409 -0.66 3.38 36.59
CA LEU A 409 0.38 3.72 37.56
C LEU A 409 1.62 2.82 37.44
N GLN A 410 1.44 1.57 36.98
CA GLN A 410 2.51 0.59 36.84
C GLN A 410 3.12 0.55 35.43
N HIS A 411 2.41 1.04 34.41
CA HIS A 411 2.73 0.79 32.99
C HIS A 411 2.91 2.07 32.15
N GLY A 412 3.30 3.18 32.77
CA GLY A 412 3.76 4.36 32.03
C GLY A 412 2.69 5.42 31.76
N GLY A 413 1.66 5.48 32.61
CA GLY A 413 0.72 6.60 32.68
C GLY A 413 -0.43 6.57 31.66
N LEU A 414 -1.17 7.67 31.60
CA LEU A 414 -2.39 7.80 30.81
C LEU A 414 -2.05 7.91 29.32
N SER A 415 -2.39 6.88 28.54
CA SER A 415 -2.29 6.91 27.08
C SER A 415 -3.25 5.91 26.44
N GLY A 416 -3.58 6.09 25.16
CA GLY A 416 -4.37 5.12 24.41
C GLY A 416 -3.67 3.75 24.34
N ARG A 417 -2.34 3.75 24.17
CA ARG A 417 -1.53 2.52 24.22
C ARG A 417 -1.67 1.79 25.55
N THR A 418 -1.57 2.50 26.67
CA THR A 418 -1.71 1.94 28.02
C THR A 418 -3.10 1.30 28.20
N ALA A 419 -4.15 1.98 27.72
CA ALA A 419 -5.51 1.46 27.76
C ALA A 419 -5.67 0.19 26.92
N THR A 420 -5.13 0.15 25.69
CA THR A 420 -5.14 -1.08 24.87
C THR A 420 -4.39 -2.23 25.53
N GLN A 421 -3.22 -1.97 26.12
CA GLN A 421 -2.45 -2.98 26.85
C GLN A 421 -3.20 -3.52 28.07
N PHE A 422 -3.91 -2.65 28.79
CA PHE A 422 -4.79 -3.05 29.89
C PHE A 422 -5.91 -3.99 29.42
N ILE A 423 -6.62 -3.63 28.34
CA ILE A 423 -7.68 -4.49 27.79
C ILE A 423 -7.11 -5.83 27.32
N ASN A 424 -5.96 -5.84 26.65
CA ASN A 424 -5.29 -7.08 26.25
C ASN A 424 -4.91 -7.95 27.46
N HIS A 425 -4.48 -7.34 28.56
CA HIS A 425 -4.20 -8.06 29.81
C HIS A 425 -5.46 -8.72 30.38
N LEU A 426 -6.59 -8.00 30.42
CA LEU A 426 -7.87 -8.57 30.84
C LEU A 426 -8.32 -9.74 29.95
N LEU A 427 -8.16 -9.62 28.64
CA LEU A 427 -8.48 -10.69 27.70
C LEU A 427 -7.56 -11.91 27.88
N GLY A 428 -6.28 -11.69 28.18
CA GLY A 428 -5.31 -12.78 28.41
C GLY A 428 -5.42 -13.45 29.78
N THR A 429 -6.16 -12.87 30.73
CA THR A 429 -6.37 -13.39 32.08
C THR A 429 -7.72 -14.04 32.29
N LYS A 430 -8.65 -13.91 31.32
CA LYS A 430 -9.86 -14.72 31.29
C LYS A 430 -9.49 -16.17 30.96
N GLU A 431 -9.64 -17.07 31.93
CA GLU A 431 -9.83 -18.50 31.65
C GLU A 431 -11.16 -18.65 30.90
N GLU A 432 -11.18 -19.50 29.86
CA GLU A 432 -12.37 -19.80 29.04
C GLU A 432 -13.59 -20.27 29.84
#